data_AF-A0A925UME3-F1
#
_entry.id   AF-A0A925UME3-F1
#
_cell.length_a   1.000
_cell.length_b   1.000
_cell.length_c   1.000
_cell.angle_alpha   90.00
_cell.angle_beta   90.00
_cell.angle_gamma   90.00
#
_symmetry.space_group_name_H-M   'P 1'
#
loop_
_entity.id
_entity.type
_entity.pdbx_description
1 polymer ?
#
loop_
_entity_poly.entity_id
_entity_poly.type
_entity_poly.pdbx_seq_one_letter_code
_entity_poly.pdbx_strand_id
1 'polypeptide(L)'
;MKKKILFIIITIFTLVLLSACEEKKYEPSSYSSTSFSDKKESGVLATVKKNLSEKNTRVFDKLKSGLLLIPKEYSIDNAIKDGYFVVLNEEVKSKIEIIDQFVSDSQNKKATSITIVQYNLVGNPIIIKIFYDGIKYYVIEDDTRVPRSDTKYFEFEFKYLNVSEDNNRKKYLLLNDKGINYDQYMRSMLSSNYNDHIEGLCFCSYKN
;
A
#
# COMPACT_ATOMS: atom_id res chain seq x y z
N MET A 1 35.89 18.64 39.01
CA MET A 1 36.55 17.61 38.18
C MET A 1 35.95 17.65 36.78
N LYS A 2 36.80 17.61 35.75
CA LYS A 2 36.46 17.86 34.33
C LYS A 2 35.70 16.69 33.70
N LYS A 3 34.70 16.99 32.85
CA LYS A 3 34.01 16.07 31.93
C LYS A 3 35.00 15.31 31.03
N LYS A 4 34.73 14.04 30.70
CA LYS A 4 34.92 13.47 29.35
C LYS A 4 33.93 12.33 29.09
N ILE A 5 33.14 12.51 28.04
CA ILE A 5 32.41 11.49 27.26
C ILE A 5 33.45 10.63 26.55
N LEU A 6 33.26 9.31 26.47
CA LEU A 6 34.06 8.44 25.60
C LEU A 6 33.16 7.79 24.54
N PHE A 7 33.38 8.23 23.31
CA PHE A 7 32.98 7.62 22.05
C PHE A 7 34.03 6.55 21.67
N ILE A 8 33.60 5.36 21.25
CA ILE A 8 34.35 4.39 20.41
C ILE A 8 33.27 3.70 19.55
N ILE A 9 32.99 4.09 18.29
CA ILE A 9 33.72 3.91 17.01
C ILE A 9 33.92 2.40 16.68
N ILE A 10 32.99 1.80 15.92
CA ILE A 10 33.09 1.43 14.48
C ILE A 10 34.24 0.46 14.16
N THR A 11 33.92 -0.76 13.68
CA THR A 11 34.51 -1.41 12.47
C THR A 11 33.85 -2.78 12.20
N ILE A 12 33.06 -2.93 11.12
CA ILE A 12 33.38 -3.42 9.74
C ILE A 12 33.23 -4.95 9.59
N PHE A 13 32.30 -5.38 8.72
CA PHE A 13 32.67 -6.26 7.60
C PHE A 13 31.72 -6.07 6.41
N THR A 14 32.02 -5.07 5.60
CA THR A 14 31.60 -4.98 4.20
C THR A 14 32.49 -5.89 3.37
N LEU A 15 31.91 -6.84 2.63
CA LEU A 15 32.53 -7.36 1.42
C LEU A 15 31.44 -7.85 0.46
N VAL A 16 30.93 -6.96 -0.40
CA VAL A 16 30.49 -7.36 -1.74
C VAL A 16 31.02 -6.33 -2.72
N LEU A 17 31.71 -6.89 -3.71
CA LEU A 17 32.54 -6.31 -4.75
C LEU A 17 31.91 -5.11 -5.49
N LEU A 18 32.74 -4.08 -5.66
CA LEU A 18 32.60 -3.10 -6.73
C LEU A 18 32.71 -3.79 -8.09
N SER A 19 31.64 -3.74 -8.87
CA SER A 19 31.73 -3.58 -10.33
C SER A 19 31.41 -2.12 -10.63
N ALA A 20 32.39 -1.44 -11.23
CA ALA A 20 32.25 -0.08 -11.71
C ALA A 20 31.12 0.00 -12.76
N CYS A 21 30.17 0.89 -12.52
CA CYS A 21 29.30 1.43 -13.58
C CYS A 21 29.22 2.93 -13.35
N GLU A 22 29.54 3.68 -14.41
CA GLU A 22 29.68 5.13 -14.44
C GLU A 22 28.48 5.88 -13.82
N GLU A 23 28.77 6.96 -13.10
CA GLU A 23 27.78 7.96 -12.71
C GLU A 23 27.17 8.61 -13.97
N LYS A 24 26.00 8.15 -14.38
CA LYS A 24 25.10 8.98 -15.19
C LYS A 24 24.20 9.77 -14.27
N LYS A 25 24.30 11.09 -14.39
CA LYS A 25 23.42 12.08 -13.75
C LYS A 25 21.96 11.66 -13.89
N TYR A 26 21.29 11.51 -12.76
CA TYR A 26 19.85 11.31 -12.69
C TYR A 26 19.15 12.62 -13.03
N GLU A 27 18.65 12.73 -14.26
CA GLU A 27 17.62 13.70 -14.63
C GLU A 27 16.24 13.04 -14.42
N PRO A 28 15.28 13.71 -13.76
CA PRO A 28 13.95 13.15 -13.57
C PRO A 28 13.27 12.96 -14.94
N SER A 29 12.87 11.71 -15.24
CA SER A 29 12.14 11.40 -16.45
C SER A 29 10.76 12.07 -16.39
N SER A 30 10.62 13.16 -17.13
CA SER A 30 9.33 13.66 -17.57
C SER A 30 8.60 12.54 -18.31
N TYR A 31 7.46 12.11 -17.78
CA TYR A 31 6.53 11.23 -18.48
C TYR A 31 6.10 11.91 -19.78
N SER A 32 6.74 11.54 -20.88
CA SER A 32 6.34 11.93 -22.23
C SER A 32 5.14 11.07 -22.60
N SER A 33 3.98 11.72 -22.75
CA SER A 33 2.81 11.12 -23.39
C SER A 33 3.20 10.71 -24.81
N THR A 34 3.31 9.41 -25.05
CA THR A 34 3.43 8.88 -26.41
C THR A 34 2.16 9.23 -27.19
N SER A 35 2.30 10.19 -28.08
CA SER A 35 1.34 10.50 -29.13
C SER A 35 1.21 9.29 -30.05
N PHE A 36 0.15 8.51 -29.87
CA PHE A 36 -0.32 7.59 -30.90
C PHE A 36 -0.98 8.40 -32.01
N SER A 37 -0.52 8.19 -33.24
CA SER A 37 -0.98 8.91 -34.43
C SER A 37 -2.47 8.74 -34.67
N ASP A 38 -3.13 9.87 -34.90
CA ASP A 38 -4.42 10.13 -35.53
C ASP A 38 -5.23 8.91 -35.99
N LYS A 39 -6.10 8.44 -35.11
CA LYS A 39 -7.48 8.09 -35.49
C LYS A 39 -8.40 8.97 -34.67
N LYS A 40 -9.26 9.72 -35.36
CA LYS A 40 -10.24 10.67 -34.80
C LYS A 40 -11.02 10.01 -33.65
N GLU A 41 -10.52 10.14 -32.41
CA GLU A 41 -11.17 9.62 -31.22
C GLU A 41 -12.51 10.36 -31.08
N SER A 42 -13.60 9.60 -31.07
CA SER A 42 -14.94 10.15 -30.82
C SER A 42 -14.91 10.94 -29.51
N GLY A 43 -15.36 12.21 -29.54
CA GLY A 43 -15.36 13.12 -28.38
C GLY A 43 -16.05 12.56 -27.12
N VAL A 44 -16.86 11.50 -27.28
CA VAL A 44 -17.47 10.75 -26.19
C VAL A 44 -16.42 9.98 -25.36
N LEU A 45 -15.46 9.30 -26.00
CA LEU A 45 -14.47 8.47 -25.30
C LEU A 45 -13.49 9.32 -24.48
N ALA A 46 -13.04 10.45 -25.03
CA ALA A 46 -12.18 11.40 -24.32
C ALA A 46 -12.90 12.01 -23.10
N THR A 47 -14.18 12.36 -23.24
CA THR A 47 -15.00 12.90 -22.14
C THR A 47 -15.23 11.86 -21.04
N VAL A 48 -15.50 10.60 -21.39
CA VAL A 48 -15.67 9.51 -20.42
C VAL A 48 -14.36 9.25 -19.66
N LYS A 49 -13.21 9.20 -20.34
CA LYS A 49 -11.89 9.05 -19.70
C LYS A 49 -11.60 10.20 -18.73
N LYS A 50 -11.87 11.44 -19.13
CA LYS A 50 -11.69 12.63 -18.29
C LYS A 50 -12.58 12.58 -17.03
N ASN A 51 -13.86 12.27 -17.20
CA ASN A 51 -14.80 12.19 -16.08
C ASN A 51 -14.45 11.06 -15.09
N LEU A 52 -13.97 9.92 -15.61
CA LEU A 52 -13.52 8.81 -14.77
C LEU A 52 -12.24 9.18 -13.99
N SER A 53 -11.28 9.84 -14.65
CA SER A 53 -10.08 10.35 -14.01
C SER A 53 -10.42 11.37 -12.90
N GLU A 54 -11.27 12.36 -13.19
CA GLU A 54 -11.72 13.35 -12.20
C GLU A 54 -12.46 12.70 -11.03
N LYS A 55 -13.31 11.70 -11.29
CA LYS A 55 -14.01 10.94 -10.24
C LYS A 55 -13.00 10.21 -9.35
N ASN A 56 -12.01 9.52 -9.93
CA ASN A 56 -11.01 8.78 -9.15
C ASN A 56 -10.16 9.72 -8.30
N THR A 57 -9.71 10.86 -8.85
CA THR A 57 -8.99 11.89 -8.08
C THR A 57 -9.80 12.34 -6.86
N ARG A 58 -11.10 12.63 -7.05
CA ARG A 58 -11.98 13.00 -5.93
C ARG A 58 -12.13 11.90 -4.88
N VAL A 59 -12.10 10.63 -5.29
CA VAL A 59 -12.13 9.50 -4.34
C VAL A 59 -10.85 9.51 -3.51
N PHE A 60 -9.67 9.59 -4.13
CA PHE A 60 -8.40 9.61 -3.41
C PHE A 60 -8.26 10.84 -2.50
N ASP A 61 -8.64 12.04 -2.97
CA ASP A 61 -8.65 13.25 -2.15
C ASP A 61 -9.50 13.07 -0.89
N LYS A 62 -10.67 12.44 -1.02
CA LYS A 62 -11.57 12.17 0.12
C LYS A 62 -10.96 11.16 1.09
N LEU A 63 -10.36 10.08 0.58
CA LEU A 63 -9.69 9.08 1.42
C LEU A 63 -8.52 9.72 2.19
N LYS A 64 -7.69 10.50 1.49
CA LYS A 64 -6.53 11.19 2.04
C LYS A 64 -6.93 12.20 3.11
N SER A 65 -7.98 12.97 2.85
CA SER A 65 -8.52 13.94 3.82
C SER A 65 -8.92 13.29 5.14
N GLY A 66 -9.47 12.06 5.10
CA GLY A 66 -9.78 11.30 6.31
C GLY A 66 -8.53 10.87 7.10
N LEU A 67 -7.45 10.53 6.39
CA LEU A 67 -6.17 10.11 7.01
C LEU A 67 -5.41 11.27 7.67
N LEU A 68 -5.57 12.49 7.16
CA LEU A 68 -4.99 13.69 7.76
C LEU A 68 -5.57 14.02 9.15
N LEU A 69 -6.73 13.48 9.50
CA LEU A 69 -7.34 13.66 10.82
C LEU A 69 -6.71 12.75 11.90
N ILE A 70 -5.97 11.71 11.48
CA ILE A 70 -5.31 10.79 12.40
C ILE A 70 -4.03 11.48 12.90
N PRO A 71 -3.80 11.60 14.22
CA PRO A 71 -2.64 12.29 14.75
C PRO A 71 -1.33 11.61 14.34
N LYS A 72 -0.23 12.36 14.42
CA LYS A 72 1.10 11.84 14.09
C LYS A 72 1.53 10.74 15.06
N GLU A 73 1.37 11.00 16.36
CA GLU A 73 1.50 10.00 17.41
C GLU A 73 0.14 9.30 17.56
N TYR A 74 0.06 8.07 17.11
CA TYR A 74 -1.18 7.30 17.13
C TYR A 74 -0.91 5.92 17.73
N SER A 75 -1.49 5.67 18.89
CA SER A 75 -1.28 4.44 19.65
C SER A 75 -2.22 3.34 19.20
N ILE A 76 -1.85 2.09 19.51
CA ILE A 76 -2.69 0.91 19.30
C ILE A 76 -4.08 1.11 19.94
N ASP A 77 -4.13 1.59 21.17
CA ASP A 77 -5.39 1.83 21.89
C ASP A 77 -6.26 2.89 21.22
N ASN A 78 -5.67 3.95 20.69
CA ASN A 78 -6.42 4.96 19.93
C ASN A 78 -6.99 4.35 18.64
N ALA A 79 -6.19 3.57 17.90
CA ALA A 79 -6.64 2.88 16.69
C ALA A 79 -7.80 1.90 16.95
N ILE A 80 -7.72 1.14 18.06
CA ILE A 80 -8.80 0.24 18.47
C ILE A 80 -10.06 1.03 18.87
N LYS A 81 -9.89 2.10 19.64
CA LYS A 81 -10.99 2.97 20.09
C LYS A 81 -11.74 3.61 18.91
N ASP A 82 -11.01 3.99 17.86
CA ASP A 82 -11.57 4.56 16.64
C ASP A 82 -12.19 3.51 15.71
N GLY A 83 -12.18 2.23 16.11
CA GLY A 83 -12.82 1.13 15.41
C GLY A 83 -12.05 0.63 14.19
N TYR A 84 -10.73 0.84 14.15
CA TYR A 84 -9.89 0.38 13.04
C TYR A 84 -9.47 -1.07 13.23
N PHE A 85 -9.11 -1.70 12.11
CA PHE A 85 -8.49 -3.02 12.14
C PHE A 85 -7.00 -2.88 12.45
N VAL A 86 -6.54 -3.45 13.56
CA VAL A 86 -5.19 -3.21 14.08
C VAL A 86 -4.38 -4.50 14.09
N VAL A 87 -3.20 -4.43 13.49
CA VAL A 87 -2.22 -5.52 13.46
C VAL A 87 -0.90 -5.04 14.04
N LEU A 88 -0.34 -5.83 14.97
CA LEU A 88 1.00 -5.63 15.52
C LEU A 88 1.74 -6.96 15.45
N ASN A 89 2.93 -6.97 14.84
CA ASN A 89 3.78 -8.17 14.73
C ASN A 89 3.00 -9.39 14.19
N GLU A 90 2.22 -9.20 13.12
CA GLU A 90 1.39 -10.23 12.50
C GLU A 90 0.25 -10.77 13.38
N GLU A 91 -0.06 -10.12 14.51
CA GLU A 91 -1.16 -10.48 15.40
C GLU A 91 -2.25 -9.42 15.38
N VAL A 92 -3.50 -9.87 15.32
CA VAL A 92 -4.66 -8.98 15.39
C VAL A 92 -4.82 -8.48 16.83
N LYS A 93 -4.95 -7.17 16.99
CA LYS A 93 -5.20 -6.50 18.29
C LYS A 93 -6.62 -5.93 18.41
N SER A 94 -7.30 -5.74 17.29
CA SER A 94 -8.69 -5.31 17.22
C SER A 94 -9.66 -6.49 17.10
N LYS A 95 -10.96 -6.19 16.97
CA LYS A 95 -12.00 -7.16 16.62
C LYS A 95 -11.80 -7.69 15.20
N ILE A 96 -11.82 -9.02 15.02
CA ILE A 96 -11.68 -9.68 13.70
C ILE A 96 -12.88 -9.38 12.80
N GLU A 97 -14.05 -9.16 13.40
CA GLU A 97 -15.29 -8.86 12.70
C GLU A 97 -15.19 -7.59 11.83
N ILE A 98 -14.25 -6.68 12.13
CA ILE A 98 -14.01 -5.48 11.32
C ILE A 98 -13.56 -5.84 9.91
N ILE A 99 -12.57 -6.74 9.78
CA ILE A 99 -12.06 -7.16 8.47
C ILE A 99 -13.00 -8.16 7.79
N ASP A 100 -13.64 -9.04 8.56
CA ASP A 100 -14.60 -10.00 8.02
C ASP A 100 -15.83 -9.30 7.42
N GLN A 101 -16.33 -8.25 8.08
CA GLN A 101 -17.44 -7.44 7.55
C GLN A 101 -17.05 -6.73 6.26
N PHE A 102 -15.84 -6.15 6.19
CA PHE A 102 -15.33 -5.52 4.97
C PHE A 102 -15.21 -6.51 3.80
N VAL A 103 -14.64 -7.69 4.05
CA VAL A 103 -14.50 -8.75 3.04
C VAL A 103 -15.88 -9.21 2.57
N SER A 104 -16.79 -9.49 3.51
CA SER A 104 -18.15 -9.93 3.18
C SER A 104 -18.92 -8.89 2.38
N ASP A 105 -18.92 -7.62 2.81
CA ASP A 105 -19.62 -6.56 2.09
C ASP A 105 -19.05 -6.36 0.68
N SER A 106 -17.72 -6.31 0.54
CA SER A 106 -17.08 -6.09 -0.76
C SER A 106 -17.29 -7.24 -1.74
N GLN A 107 -17.21 -8.49 -1.28
CA GLN A 107 -17.51 -9.67 -2.11
C GLN A 107 -18.98 -9.72 -2.54
N ASN A 108 -19.89 -9.18 -1.73
CA ASN A 108 -21.31 -9.02 -2.07
C ASN A 108 -21.61 -7.76 -2.89
N LYS A 109 -20.58 -7.10 -3.46
CA LYS A 109 -20.70 -5.88 -4.26
C LYS A 109 -21.32 -4.69 -3.52
N LYS A 110 -21.32 -4.71 -2.19
CA LYS A 110 -21.80 -3.61 -1.36
C LYS A 110 -20.66 -2.62 -1.12
N ALA A 111 -20.91 -1.34 -1.38
CA ALA A 111 -19.93 -0.30 -1.10
C ALA A 111 -19.54 -0.32 0.38
N THR A 112 -18.24 -0.36 0.67
CA THR A 112 -17.71 -0.54 2.03
C THR A 112 -16.31 0.05 2.14
N SER A 113 -15.85 0.29 3.37
CA SER A 113 -14.50 0.78 3.61
C SER A 113 -13.92 0.18 4.87
N ILE A 114 -12.59 0.05 4.91
CA ILE A 114 -11.84 -0.33 6.09
C ILE A 114 -10.64 0.59 6.26
N THR A 115 -10.27 0.87 7.50
CA THR A 115 -8.98 1.45 7.86
C THR A 115 -8.20 0.38 8.61
N ILE A 116 -6.99 0.12 8.16
CA ILE A 116 -6.06 -0.85 8.74
C ILE A 116 -4.87 -0.08 9.29
N VAL A 117 -4.47 -0.36 10.52
CA VAL A 117 -3.28 0.23 11.14
C VAL A 117 -2.31 -0.88 11.49
N GLN A 118 -1.17 -0.88 10.80
CA GLN A 118 -0.08 -1.82 11.05
C GLN A 118 1.05 -1.10 11.76
N TYR A 119 1.53 -1.65 12.86
CA TYR A 119 2.64 -1.07 13.60
C TYR A 119 3.95 -1.76 13.24
N ASN A 120 4.96 -0.99 12.83
CA ASN A 120 6.30 -1.50 12.62
C ASN A 120 6.98 -1.87 13.96
N LEU A 121 8.17 -2.49 13.90
CA LEU A 121 8.90 -2.95 15.10
C LEU A 121 9.25 -1.84 16.11
N VAL A 122 9.26 -0.58 15.66
CA VAL A 122 9.56 0.61 16.46
C VAL A 122 8.27 1.30 16.93
N GLY A 123 7.10 0.72 16.64
CA GLY A 123 5.80 1.24 17.06
C GLY A 123 5.25 2.38 16.21
N ASN A 124 5.79 2.63 15.01
CA ASN A 124 5.22 3.63 14.11
C ASN A 124 4.10 3.01 13.28
N PRO A 125 2.94 3.68 13.17
CA PRO A 125 1.82 3.19 12.38
C PRO A 125 2.03 3.43 10.88
N ILE A 126 1.71 2.41 10.09
CA ILE A 126 1.42 2.48 8.65
C ILE A 126 -0.10 2.33 8.53
N ILE A 127 -0.75 3.29 7.88
CA ILE A 127 -2.21 3.34 7.80
C ILE A 127 -2.64 3.07 6.37
N ILE A 128 -3.45 2.03 6.20
CA ILE A 128 -4.00 1.64 4.89
C ILE A 128 -5.51 1.89 4.93
N LYS A 129 -5.98 2.81 4.10
CA LYS A 129 -7.41 3.05 3.89
C LYS A 129 -7.84 2.40 2.58
N ILE A 130 -8.84 1.53 2.65
CA ILE A 130 -9.41 0.87 1.48
C ILE A 130 -10.88 1.25 1.38
N PHE A 131 -11.30 1.65 0.19
CA PHE A 131 -12.70 1.87 -0.15
C PHE A 131 -13.07 1.04 -1.38
N TYR A 132 -14.14 0.28 -1.27
CA TYR A 132 -14.74 -0.45 -2.37
C TYR A 132 -16.05 0.23 -2.77
N ASP A 133 -16.20 0.58 -4.04
CA ASP A 133 -17.36 1.34 -4.53
C ASP A 133 -18.49 0.49 -5.11
N GLY A 134 -18.39 -0.85 -4.99
CA GLY A 134 -19.28 -1.80 -5.66
C GLY A 134 -18.73 -2.35 -6.99
N ILE A 135 -17.62 -1.79 -7.48
CA ILE A 135 -16.96 -2.20 -8.73
C ILE A 135 -15.49 -2.50 -8.49
N LYS A 136 -14.75 -1.59 -7.84
CA LYS A 136 -13.31 -1.71 -7.63
C LYS A 136 -12.88 -1.14 -6.28
N TYR A 137 -11.65 -1.46 -5.90
CA TYR A 137 -11.00 -1.03 -4.67
C TYR A 137 -10.10 0.17 -4.97
N TYR A 138 -10.19 1.17 -4.11
CA TYR A 138 -9.33 2.34 -4.03
C TYR A 138 -8.56 2.26 -2.73
N VAL A 139 -7.24 2.36 -2.80
CA VAL A 139 -6.36 2.21 -1.63
C VAL A 139 -5.48 3.44 -1.47
N ILE A 140 -5.38 3.94 -0.24
CA ILE A 140 -4.30 4.83 0.17
C ILE A 140 -3.48 4.16 1.25
N GLU A 141 -2.18 4.05 1.03
CA GLU A 141 -1.20 3.74 2.07
C GLU A 141 -0.54 5.04 2.53
N ASP A 142 -0.60 5.30 3.84
CA ASP A 142 0.01 6.44 4.53
C ASP A 142 1.10 5.93 5.45
N ASP A 143 2.34 6.22 5.08
CA ASP A 143 3.55 5.90 5.83
C ASP A 143 4.19 7.16 6.43
N THR A 144 3.48 8.30 6.47
CA THR A 144 4.02 9.60 6.90
C THR A 144 4.51 9.62 8.34
N ARG A 145 4.12 8.61 9.12
CA ARG A 145 4.48 8.41 10.53
C ARG A 145 5.71 7.51 10.68
N VAL A 146 6.22 6.94 9.58
CA VAL A 146 7.47 6.18 9.53
C VAL A 146 8.63 7.16 9.27
N PRO A 147 9.67 7.19 10.13
CA PRO A 147 10.83 8.05 9.91
C PRO A 147 11.54 7.74 8.58
N ARG A 148 11.94 8.80 7.85
CA ARG A 148 12.71 8.74 6.59
C ARG A 148 11.98 8.09 5.40
N SER A 149 10.65 8.10 5.38
CA SER A 149 9.94 7.82 4.12
C SER A 149 10.11 8.99 3.13
N ASP A 150 10.58 8.67 1.91
CA ASP A 150 10.74 9.62 0.80
C ASP A 150 9.40 9.90 0.09
N THR A 151 8.41 8.99 0.21
CA THR A 151 7.10 9.07 -0.43
C THR A 151 6.00 8.82 0.60
N LYS A 152 5.18 9.85 0.85
CA LYS A 152 4.28 9.92 2.00
C LYS A 152 2.92 9.21 1.86
N TYR A 153 2.48 9.06 0.62
CA TYR A 153 1.18 8.50 0.28
C TYR A 153 1.31 7.73 -1.02
N PHE A 154 0.74 6.52 -1.03
CA PHE A 154 0.65 5.71 -2.23
C PHE A 154 -0.82 5.46 -2.56
N GLU A 155 -1.19 5.66 -3.82
CA GLU A 155 -2.56 5.51 -4.32
C GLU A 155 -2.62 4.32 -5.26
N PHE A 156 -3.54 3.39 -5.02
CA PHE A 156 -3.70 2.19 -5.85
C PHE A 156 -5.16 1.93 -6.20
N GLU A 157 -5.36 1.27 -7.35
CA GLU A 157 -6.66 0.78 -7.80
C GLU A 157 -6.59 -0.69 -8.18
N PHE A 158 -7.54 -1.48 -7.69
CA PHE A 158 -7.62 -2.92 -7.98
C PHE A 158 -9.05 -3.38 -8.19
N LYS A 159 -9.25 -4.46 -8.95
CA LYS A 159 -10.60 -4.98 -9.25
C LYS A 159 -11.05 -6.08 -8.30
N TYR A 160 -10.11 -6.88 -7.81
CA TYR A 160 -10.42 -8.11 -7.11
C TYR A 160 -9.72 -8.18 -5.76
N LEU A 161 -10.43 -8.78 -4.79
CA LEU A 161 -9.89 -9.20 -3.51
C LEU A 161 -9.76 -10.72 -3.51
N ASN A 162 -8.53 -11.21 -3.36
CA ASN A 162 -8.23 -12.60 -3.09
C ASN A 162 -7.95 -12.75 -1.57
N VAL A 163 -8.64 -13.70 -0.94
CA VAL A 163 -8.44 -14.06 0.45
C VAL A 163 -7.97 -15.50 0.48
N SER A 164 -6.79 -15.72 1.08
CA SER A 164 -6.20 -17.04 1.20
C SER A 164 -5.75 -17.28 2.64
N GLU A 165 -5.76 -18.54 3.04
CA GLU A 165 -5.23 -18.98 4.33
C GLU A 165 -4.23 -20.11 4.10
N ASP A 166 -3.05 -19.98 4.70
CA ASP A 166 -1.99 -20.99 4.66
C ASP A 166 -1.15 -20.89 5.93
N ASN A 167 -0.76 -22.04 6.50
CA ASN A 167 0.04 -22.13 7.72
C ASN A 167 -0.51 -21.26 8.89
N ASN A 168 -1.82 -21.33 9.14
CA ASN A 168 -2.56 -20.51 10.11
C ASN A 168 -2.40 -18.99 9.90
N ARG A 169 -2.14 -18.55 8.66
CA ARG A 169 -2.03 -17.13 8.32
C ARG A 169 -3.07 -16.76 7.29
N LYS A 170 -3.92 -15.79 7.63
CA LYS A 170 -4.88 -15.20 6.71
C LYS A 170 -4.21 -14.05 5.97
N LYS A 171 -4.31 -14.07 4.63
CA LYS A 171 -3.63 -13.15 3.72
C LYS A 171 -4.66 -12.48 2.81
N TYR A 172 -4.54 -11.18 2.62
CA TYR A 172 -5.46 -10.39 1.82
C TYR A 172 -4.72 -9.66 0.70
N LEU A 173 -5.08 -9.98 -0.53
CA LEU A 173 -4.37 -9.55 -1.72
C LEU A 173 -5.34 -8.87 -2.70
N LEU A 174 -5.04 -7.62 -3.07
CA LEU A 174 -5.75 -6.88 -4.10
C LEU A 174 -5.04 -7.00 -5.45
N LEU A 175 -5.77 -7.27 -6.52
CA LEU A 175 -5.24 -7.57 -7.85
C LEU A 175 -6.16 -7.06 -8.97
N ASN A 176 -5.59 -6.94 -10.17
CA ASN A 176 -6.33 -6.65 -11.41
C ASN A 176 -6.76 -7.91 -12.18
N ASP A 177 -6.21 -9.08 -11.83
CA ASP A 177 -6.59 -10.39 -12.38
C ASP A 177 -7.05 -11.33 -11.26
N LYS A 178 -8.26 -11.87 -11.38
CA LYS A 178 -8.87 -12.80 -10.42
C LYS A 178 -8.21 -14.20 -10.45
N GLY A 179 -7.55 -14.55 -11.55
CA GLY A 179 -6.88 -15.84 -11.72
C GLY A 179 -5.57 -15.98 -10.95
N ILE A 180 -5.04 -14.88 -10.41
CA ILE A 180 -3.79 -14.87 -9.65
C ILE A 180 -4.04 -15.19 -8.18
N ASN A 181 -3.31 -16.18 -7.66
CA ASN A 181 -3.25 -16.52 -6.25
C ASN A 181 -2.04 -15.90 -5.54
N TYR A 182 -2.01 -16.02 -4.21
CA TYR A 182 -0.95 -15.45 -3.38
C TYR A 182 0.44 -15.95 -3.76
N ASP A 183 0.61 -17.24 -4.03
CA ASP A 183 1.93 -17.81 -4.34
C ASP A 183 2.45 -17.33 -5.71
N GLN A 184 1.56 -17.18 -6.69
CA GLN A 184 1.90 -16.60 -7.98
C GLN A 184 2.34 -15.15 -7.83
N TYR A 185 1.60 -14.36 -7.06
CA TYR A 185 1.97 -12.99 -6.72
C TYR A 185 3.32 -12.94 -6.01
N MET A 186 3.54 -13.73 -4.97
CA MET A 186 4.82 -13.76 -4.25
C MET A 186 5.99 -14.19 -5.15
N ARG A 187 5.81 -15.20 -6.00
CA ARG A 187 6.83 -15.60 -6.98
C ARG A 187 7.15 -14.46 -7.94
N SER A 188 6.15 -13.70 -8.38
CA SER A 188 6.37 -12.53 -9.25
C SER A 188 7.23 -11.46 -8.57
N MET A 189 6.95 -11.16 -7.29
CA MET A 189 7.69 -10.16 -6.50
C MET A 189 9.13 -10.57 -6.21
N LEU A 190 9.42 -11.88 -6.21
CA LEU A 190 10.76 -12.43 -6.02
C LEU A 190 11.52 -12.61 -7.35
N SER A 191 10.89 -12.36 -8.50
CA SER A 191 11.57 -12.47 -9.80
C SER A 191 12.60 -11.36 -9.97
N SER A 192 13.77 -11.71 -10.48
CA SER A 192 14.79 -10.75 -10.91
C SER A 192 14.42 -10.06 -12.23
N ASN A 193 13.45 -10.60 -12.98
CA ASN A 193 12.93 -9.99 -14.18
C ASN A 193 11.67 -9.18 -13.84
N TYR A 194 11.78 -7.86 -13.94
CA TYR A 194 10.70 -6.93 -13.63
C TYR A 194 9.44 -7.15 -14.49
N ASN A 195 9.58 -7.69 -15.71
CA ASN A 195 8.42 -7.98 -16.57
C ASN A 195 7.54 -9.12 -16.04
N ASP A 196 8.06 -9.91 -15.10
CA ASP A 196 7.26 -10.96 -14.46
C ASP A 196 6.42 -10.42 -13.30
N HIS A 197 6.67 -9.18 -12.85
CA HIS A 197 6.04 -8.60 -11.66
C HIS A 197 4.55 -8.42 -11.91
N ILE A 198 3.74 -8.98 -11.01
CA ILE A 198 2.29 -8.83 -11.04
C ILE A 198 1.92 -7.62 -10.20
N GLU A 199 1.23 -6.66 -10.82
CA GLU A 199 0.66 -5.53 -10.09
C GLU A 199 -0.40 -6.03 -9.09
N GLY A 200 -0.10 -5.83 -7.81
CA GLY A 200 -0.95 -6.26 -6.71
C GLY A 200 -0.48 -5.68 -5.38
N LEU A 201 -1.39 -5.68 -4.40
CA LEU A 201 -1.12 -5.19 -3.05
C LEU A 201 -1.56 -6.21 -2.01
N CYS A 202 -0.59 -6.83 -1.34
CA CYS A 202 -0.85 -7.55 -0.10
C CYS A 202 -0.99 -6.53 1.04
N PHE A 203 -2.22 -6.11 1.33
CA PHE A 203 -2.46 -5.03 2.28
C PHE A 203 -2.56 -5.50 3.73
N CYS A 204 -2.70 -6.80 3.98
CA CYS A 204 -2.75 -7.36 5.33
C CYS A 204 -2.43 -8.86 5.33
N SER A 205 -1.67 -9.29 6.33
CA SER A 205 -1.42 -10.70 6.65
C SER A 205 -1.26 -10.84 8.16
N TYR A 206 -1.92 -11.81 8.77
CA TYR A 206 -1.82 -12.06 10.21
C TYR A 206 -2.02 -13.54 10.52
N LYS A 207 -1.53 -13.97 11.69
CA LYS A 207 -1.76 -15.30 12.25
C LYS A 207 -3.14 -15.37 12.88
N ASN A 208 -3.89 -16.42 12.56
CA ASN A 208 -5.10 -16.81 13.29
C ASN A 208 -4.76 -17.34 14.68
#